data_AF-A0A226WPW4-F1
#
_entry.id   AF-A0A226WPW4-F1
#
_cell.length_a   1.000
_cell.length_b   1.000
_cell.length_c   1.000
_cell.angle_alpha   90.00
_cell.angle_beta   90.00
_cell.angle_gamma   90.00
#
_symmetry.space_group_name_H-M   'P 1'
#
loop_
_entity.id
_entity.type
_entity.pdbx_description
1 polymer ?
#
loop_
_entity_poly.entity_id
_entity_poly.type
_entity_poly.pdbx_seq_one_letter_code
_entity_poly.pdbx_strand_id
1 'polypeptide(L)' 'MYTYDEVHVRGWTHESFDQRFPVGTSETQVFEKLGSPFATRSAGDLSRWDYVGGASGQLHVVFLFKNSALTEKKFVNF' A
#
# COMPACT_ATOMS: atom_id res chain seq x y z
N MET A 1 -15.44 1.95 8.98
CA MET A 1 -14.73 2.36 7.75
C MET A 1 -13.48 3.08 8.22
N TYR A 2 -12.40 2.33 8.45
CA TYR A 2 -11.17 2.83 9.08
C TYR A 2 -10.00 2.14 8.41
N THR A 3 -9.39 2.73 7.40
CA THR A 3 -8.30 2.03 6.71
C THR A 3 -7.10 2.87 6.32
N TYR A 4 -6.96 4.13 6.73
CA TYR A 4 -5.70 4.82 6.49
C TYR A 4 -5.35 6.02 7.39
N ASP A 5 -6.07 6.26 8.48
CA ASP A 5 -5.56 7.20 9.50
C ASP A 5 -4.27 6.67 10.16
N GLU A 6 -3.99 5.36 10.08
CA GLU A 6 -2.79 4.75 10.69
C GLU A 6 -1.47 5.06 9.98
N VAL A 7 -1.43 5.30 8.66
CA VAL A 7 -0.15 5.54 7.97
C VAL A 7 0.45 6.88 8.35
N HIS A 8 -0.39 7.88 8.64
CA HIS A 8 0.10 9.16 9.18
C HIS A 8 0.52 9.05 10.64
N VAL A 9 -0.26 8.33 11.46
CA VAL A 9 0.07 8.09 12.88
C VAL A 9 1.42 7.38 13.03
N ARG A 10 1.83 6.56 12.05
CA ARG A 10 3.06 5.77 12.13
C ARG A 10 4.29 6.42 11.49
N GLY A 11 4.17 7.60 10.87
CA GLY A 11 5.31 8.35 10.32
C GLY A 11 6.10 7.60 9.26
N TRP A 12 5.43 6.79 8.43
CA TRP A 12 6.12 5.95 7.45
C TRP A 12 6.72 6.80 6.32
N THR A 13 7.99 6.59 6.04
CA THR A 13 8.76 7.15 4.92
C THR A 13 8.83 6.17 3.76
N HIS A 14 9.28 6.61 2.57
CA HIS A 14 9.58 5.72 1.44
C HIS A 14 10.46 4.53 1.87
N GLU A 15 11.56 4.83 2.57
CA GLU A 15 12.51 3.82 3.05
C GLU A 15 11.84 2.80 3.98
N SER A 16 10.96 3.26 4.88
CA SER A 16 10.25 2.37 5.79
C SER A 16 9.26 1.45 5.05
N PHE A 17 8.64 1.92 3.96
CA PHE A 17 7.77 1.09 3.13
C PHE A 17 8.56 0.03 2.37
N ASP A 18 9.75 0.37 1.86
CA ASP A 18 10.61 -0.60 1.19
C ASP A 18 11.13 -1.69 2.13
N GLN A 19 11.51 -1.33 3.35
CA GLN A 19 11.94 -2.30 4.37
C GLN A 19 10.79 -3.21 4.83
N ARG A 20 9.58 -2.67 4.99
CA ARG A 20 8.40 -3.42 5.48
C ARG A 20 7.78 -4.31 4.41
N PHE A 21 7.83 -3.88 3.16
CA PHE A 21 7.20 -4.56 2.03
C PHE A 21 8.18 -4.70 0.88
N PRO A 22 9.20 -5.57 1.00
CA PRO A 22 10.10 -5.88 -0.10
C PRO A 22 9.34 -6.51 -1.28
N VAL A 23 9.92 -6.45 -2.48
CA VAL A 23 9.40 -7.17 -3.65
C VAL A 23 9.24 -8.65 -3.32
N GLY A 24 8.12 -9.24 -3.73
CA GLY A 24 7.74 -10.62 -3.42
C GLY A 24 6.84 -10.76 -2.19
N THR A 25 6.65 -9.70 -1.38
CA THR A 25 5.68 -9.71 -0.27
C THR A 25 4.28 -10.06 -0.80
N SER A 26 3.56 -10.96 -0.14
CA SER A 26 2.24 -11.37 -0.61
C SER A 26 1.15 -10.33 -0.32
N GLU A 27 0.08 -10.32 -1.10
CA GLU A 27 -1.13 -9.50 -0.85
C GLU A 27 -1.64 -9.69 0.59
N THR A 28 -1.65 -10.94 1.09
CA THR A 28 -2.05 -11.26 2.46
C THR A 28 -1.16 -10.59 3.50
N GLN A 29 0.17 -10.64 3.33
CA GLN A 29 1.10 -9.99 4.27
C GLN A 29 0.93 -8.48 4.29
N VAL A 30 0.66 -7.87 3.12
CA VAL A 30 0.36 -6.43 3.05
C VAL A 30 -0.96 -6.13 3.78
N PHE A 31 -2.01 -6.91 3.52
CA PHE A 31 -3.32 -6.75 4.15
C PHE A 31 -3.26 -6.90 5.68
N GLU A 32 -2.53 -7.88 6.20
CA GLU A 32 -2.37 -8.08 7.64
C GLU A 32 -1.69 -6.90 8.34
N LYS A 33 -0.84 -6.14 7.62
CA LYS A 33 -0.11 -5.00 8.18
C LYS A 33 -0.82 -3.67 8.02
N LEU A 34 -1.54 -3.50 6.92
CA LEU A 34 -2.16 -2.23 6.52
C LEU A 34 -3.68 -2.23 6.57
N GLY A 35 -4.31 -3.39 6.71
CA GLY A 35 -5.74 -3.54 6.52
C GLY A 35 -6.17 -3.36 5.06
N SER A 36 -7.47 -3.13 4.87
CA SER A 36 -8.02 -3.03 3.52
C SER A 36 -7.58 -1.74 2.84
N PRO A 37 -7.20 -1.76 1.56
CA PRO A 37 -6.86 -0.54 0.83
C PRO A 37 -8.08 0.38 0.67
N PHE A 38 -7.83 1.64 0.34
CA PHE A 38 -8.88 2.60 -0.02
C PHE A 38 -9.58 2.19 -1.31
N ALA A 39 -8.82 1.71 -2.30
CA ALA A 39 -9.36 1.17 -3.53
C ALA A 39 -8.53 -0.01 -4.04
N THR A 40 -9.20 -0.93 -4.73
CA THR A 40 -8.57 -2.04 -5.46
C THR A 40 -9.00 -2.04 -6.92
N ARG A 41 -8.09 -2.41 -7.81
CA ARG A 41 -8.38 -2.76 -9.21
C ARG A 41 -7.60 -4.00 -9.58
N SER A 42 -8.24 -4.96 -10.24
CA SER A 42 -7.59 -6.18 -10.70
C SER A 42 -7.89 -6.46 -12.16
N ALA A 43 -6.90 -6.98 -12.88
CA ALA A 43 -6.99 -7.38 -14.28
C ALA A 43 -6.10 -8.61 -14.52
N GLY A 44 -6.72 -9.78 -14.68
CA GLY A 44 -5.98 -11.03 -14.80
C GLY A 44 -5.18 -11.34 -13.53
N ASP A 45 -3.87 -11.55 -13.68
CA ASP A 45 -2.94 -11.79 -12.58
C ASP A 45 -2.39 -10.51 -11.92
N LEU A 46 -2.81 -9.33 -12.39
CA LEU A 46 -2.39 -8.05 -11.86
C LEU A 46 -3.42 -7.48 -10.89
N SER A 47 -2.95 -7.01 -9.74
CA SER A 47 -3.74 -6.24 -8.78
C SER A 47 -3.06 -4.93 -8.44
N ARG A 48 -3.86 -3.87 -8.31
CA ARG A 48 -3.44 -2.55 -7.85
C ARG A 48 -4.23 -2.20 -6.60
N TRP A 49 -3.52 -1.90 -5.53
CA TRP A 49 -4.10 -1.46 -4.26
C TRP A 49 -3.65 -0.03 -3.96
N ASP A 50 -4.62 0.86 -3.78
CA ASP A 50 -4.41 2.27 -3.51
C ASP A 50 -4.69 2.55 -2.03
N TYR A 51 -3.75 3.22 -1.40
CA TYR A 51 -3.68 3.46 0.04
C TYR A 51 -3.46 4.96 0.26
N VAL A 52 -4.43 5.68 0.84
CA VAL A 52 -4.48 7.16 0.85
C VAL A 52 -4.75 7.71 2.25
N GLY A 53 -3.94 8.68 2.72
CA GLY A 53 -4.21 9.45 3.95
C GLY A 53 -3.10 10.45 4.28
N GLY A 54 -2.77 10.67 5.55
CA GLY A 54 -1.97 11.84 5.96
C GLY A 54 -2.82 12.90 6.67
N ALA A 55 -2.23 13.82 7.45
CA ALA A 55 -2.97 14.91 8.12
C ALA A 55 -3.74 15.80 7.13
N SER A 56 -3.31 15.83 5.85
CA SER A 56 -3.98 16.52 4.75
C SER A 56 -4.66 15.59 3.75
N GLY A 57 -4.66 14.26 3.97
CA GLY A 57 -5.13 13.26 3.01
C GLY A 57 -4.31 13.18 1.73
N GLN A 58 -3.10 13.75 1.72
CA GLN A 58 -2.28 13.90 0.52
C GLN A 58 -1.35 12.71 0.25
N LEU A 59 -0.98 11.92 1.27
CA LEU A 59 -0.09 10.78 1.09
C LEU A 59 -0.83 9.66 0.38
N HIS A 60 -0.32 9.25 -0.77
CA HIS A 60 -0.88 8.16 -1.54
C HIS A 60 0.22 7.16 -1.91
N VAL A 61 0.02 5.90 -1.51
CA VAL A 61 0.88 4.78 -1.88
C VAL A 61 0.09 3.80 -2.72
N VAL A 62 0.71 3.33 -3.80
CA VAL A 62 0.15 2.32 -4.69
C VAL A 62 1.00 1.07 -4.58
N PHE A 63 0.38 -0.06 -4.29
CA PHE A 63 1.01 -1.38 -4.37
C PHE A 63 0.52 -2.07 -5.63
N LEU A 64 1.46 -2.57 -6.44
CA LEU A 64 1.17 -3.36 -7.63
C LEU A 64 1.63 -4.79 -7.38
N PHE A 65 0.71 -5.72 -7.59
CA PHE A 65 0.94 -7.16 -7.43
C PHE A 65 0.81 -7.86 -8.77
N LYS A 66 1.60 -8.91 -8.93
CA LYS A 66 1.45 -9.90 -10.01
C LYS A 66 1.47 -11.29 -9.41
N ASN A 67 0.48 -12.13 -9.72
CA ASN A 67 0.30 -13.44 -9.09
C ASN A 67 0.32 -13.36 -7.54
N SER A 68 -0.40 -12.36 -7.00
CA SER A 68 -0.48 -12.06 -5.56
C SER A 68 0.86 -11.74 -4.84
N ALA A 69 1.93 -11.47 -5.59
CA ALA A 69 3.21 -11.03 -5.07
C ALA A 69 3.49 -9.58 -5.46
N LEU A 70 3.96 -8.78 -4.51
CA LEU A 70 4.27 -7.36 -4.70
C LEU A 70 5.42 -7.21 -5.70
N THR A 71 5.19 -6.49 -6.78
CA THR A 71 6.20 -6.22 -7.83
C THR A 71 6.71 -4.80 -7.80
N GLU A 72 5.85 -3.84 -7.46
CA GLU A 72 6.18 -2.41 -7.49
C GLU A 72 5.39 -1.64 -6.42
N LYS A 73 6.01 -0.60 -5.88
CA LYS A 73 5.35 0.42 -5.05
C LYS A 73 5.52 1.78 -5.71
N LYS A 74 4.46 2.59 -5.75
CA LYS A 74 4.52 3.98 -6.23
C LYS A 74 4.06 4.92 -5.14
N PHE A 75 4.76 6.03 -4.99
CA PHE A 75 4.43 7.07 -4.03
C PHE A 75 3.95 8.30 -4.81
N VAL A 76 2.74 8.75 -4.51
CA VAL A 76 2.08 9.89 -5.11
C VAL A 76 1.86 10.91 -3.99
N ASN A 77 2.38 12.12 -4.15
CA ASN A 77 2.27 13.22 -3.17
C ASN A 77 2.71 12.81 -1.74
N PHE A 78 3.87 12.16 -1.65
CA PHE A 78 4.41 11.60 -0.41
C PHE A 78 5.50 12.49 0.21
#